data_AF-F4WLD9-F1
#
_entry.id   AF-F4WLD9-F1
#
_cell.length_a   1.000
_cell.length_b   1.000
_cell.length_c   1.000
_cell.angle_alpha   90.00
_cell.angle_beta   90.00
_cell.angle_gamma   90.00
#
_symmetry.space_group_name_H-M   'P 1'
#
loop_
_entity.id
_entity.type
_entity.pdbx_description
1 polymer ?
#
loop_
_entity_poly.entity_id
_entity_poly.type
_entity_poly.pdbx_seq_one_letter_code
_entity_poly.pdbx_strand_id
1 'polypeptide(L)'
;MFRKLKLVFGKIQHAKSFQLCGRRYMQNLREPSQPLKRCPKWVCVEDAIKIINSEHLVFIQGGAATPMELVRAMTEHGVCNNLRGVRLLHMNLEGDTPFASPEFESTVPALINPTDNNA
;
A
#
# COMPACT_ATOMS: atom_id res chain seq x y z
N MET A 1 -47.82 21.05 -34.98
CA MET A 1 -48.23 19.82 -34.26
C MET A 1 -46.99 19.09 -33.69
N PHE A 2 -46.24 19.72 -32.77
CA PHE A 2 -45.04 19.10 -32.16
C PHE A 2 -44.91 19.48 -30.67
N ARG A 3 -45.96 19.18 -29.90
CA ARG A 3 -45.94 19.22 -28.43
C ARG A 3 -46.01 17.77 -27.93
N LYS A 4 -44.86 17.15 -27.60
CA LYS A 4 -44.69 16.01 -26.66
C LYS A 4 -43.41 15.20 -26.97
N LEU A 5 -42.23 15.81 -26.84
CA LEU A 5 -40.98 15.04 -26.79
C LEU A 5 -39.96 15.66 -25.83
N LYS A 6 -40.41 16.02 -24.63
CA LYS A 6 -39.55 16.44 -23.49
C LYS A 6 -39.92 15.70 -22.20
N LEU A 7 -40.31 14.43 -22.29
CA LEU A 7 -40.87 13.72 -21.14
C LEU A 7 -40.36 12.28 -20.98
N VAL A 8 -39.06 12.02 -21.21
CA VAL A 8 -38.46 10.70 -20.87
C VAL A 8 -36.99 10.78 -20.38
N PHE A 9 -36.52 11.93 -19.86
CA PHE A 9 -35.16 12.02 -19.28
C PHE A 9 -35.11 12.68 -17.90
N GLY A 10 -36.21 12.65 -17.16
CA GLY A 10 -36.29 13.21 -15.81
C GLY A 10 -36.58 12.15 -14.77
N LYS A 11 -35.63 11.23 -14.52
CA LYS A 11 -35.57 10.36 -13.32
C LYS A 11 -34.37 9.39 -13.34
N ILE A 12 -33.16 9.85 -13.64
CA ILE A 12 -31.98 9.21 -13.03
C ILE A 12 -31.81 9.91 -11.70
N GLN A 13 -32.55 9.43 -10.70
CA GLN A 13 -32.23 9.76 -9.32
C GLN A 13 -30.80 9.27 -9.11
N HIS A 14 -29.87 10.18 -8.78
CA HIS A 14 -28.60 9.79 -8.18
C HIS A 14 -28.96 8.81 -7.07
N ALA A 15 -28.55 7.54 -7.22
CA ALA A 15 -28.66 6.58 -6.16
C ALA A 15 -27.99 7.24 -4.95
N LYS A 16 -28.78 7.49 -3.89
CA LYS A 16 -28.25 8.04 -2.63
C LYS A 16 -27.00 7.24 -2.32
N SER A 17 -25.89 7.94 -2.05
CA SER A 17 -24.66 7.31 -1.61
C SER A 17 -25.03 6.25 -0.58
N PHE A 18 -24.68 5.00 -0.84
CA PHE A 18 -24.93 3.89 0.05
C PHE A 18 -24.25 4.21 1.39
N GLN A 19 -24.99 4.85 2.29
CA GLN A 19 -24.53 5.14 3.64
C GLN A 19 -24.52 3.79 4.34
N LEU A 20 -23.36 3.14 4.28
CA LEU A 20 -23.04 2.04 5.16
C LEU A 20 -23.25 2.55 6.59
N CYS A 21 -24.40 2.12 7.14
CA CYS A 21 -24.74 2.07 8.55
C CYS A 21 -23.50 2.09 9.45
N GLY A 22 -23.52 2.98 10.44
CA GLY A 22 -22.39 3.37 11.27
C GLY A 22 -21.51 2.23 11.76
N ARG A 23 -20.36 2.03 11.09
CA ARG A 23 -19.23 1.25 11.58
C ARG A 23 -18.55 2.01 12.74
N ARG A 24 -19.06 1.83 13.96
CA ARG A 24 -18.38 2.29 15.19
C ARG A 24 -17.31 1.30 15.69
N TYR A 25 -17.27 0.08 15.18
CA TYR A 25 -16.32 -0.95 15.63
C TYR A 25 -15.00 -1.02 14.84
N MET A 26 -14.83 -0.22 13.78
CA MET A 26 -13.64 -0.29 12.91
C MET A 26 -13.04 1.08 12.62
N GLN A 27 -13.05 2.01 13.57
CA GLN A 27 -12.38 3.31 13.37
C GLN A 27 -10.93 3.29 13.89
N ASN A 28 -10.59 2.32 14.74
CA ASN A 28 -9.29 2.22 15.41
C ASN A 28 -8.52 0.93 15.05
N LEU A 29 -9.02 0.12 14.12
CA LEU A 29 -8.27 -1.02 13.63
C LEU A 29 -7.20 -0.49 12.67
N ARG A 30 -5.93 -0.81 12.93
CA ARG A 30 -4.83 -0.52 12.00
C ARG A 30 -4.81 -1.55 10.86
N GLU A 31 -5.97 -1.77 10.23
CA GLU A 31 -6.08 -2.67 9.08
C GLU A 31 -5.54 -1.95 7.83
N PRO A 32 -4.64 -2.58 7.04
CA PRO A 32 -4.06 -1.97 5.85
C PRO A 32 -5.08 -1.46 4.82
N SER A 33 -6.24 -2.13 4.73
CA SER A 33 -7.32 -1.83 3.79
C SER A 33 -8.40 -0.89 4.36
N GLN A 34 -8.24 -0.39 5.59
CA GLN A 34 -9.23 0.50 6.20
C GLN A 34 -9.33 1.83 5.42
N PRO A 35 -10.53 2.25 4.98
CA PRO A 35 -10.72 3.55 4.36
C PRO A 35 -10.38 4.67 5.36
N LEU A 36 -9.37 5.46 5.04
CA LEU A 36 -8.97 6.62 5.82
C LEU A 36 -9.49 7.89 5.14
N LYS A 37 -9.92 8.90 5.90
CA LYS A 37 -10.32 10.22 5.39
C LYS A 37 -9.10 11.06 4.97
N ARG A 38 -8.26 10.50 4.11
CA ARG A 38 -7.05 11.13 3.56
C ARG A 38 -7.09 11.05 2.04
N CYS A 39 -6.60 12.10 1.38
CA CYS A 39 -6.37 12.09 -0.06
C CYS A 39 -4.93 11.65 -0.33
N PRO A 40 -4.68 10.68 -1.23
CA PRO A 40 -3.32 10.30 -1.59
C PRO A 40 -2.61 11.48 -2.27
N LYS A 41 -1.33 11.68 -1.94
CA LYS A 41 -0.47 12.69 -2.56
C LYS A 41 0.32 12.03 -3.69
N TRP A 42 0.30 12.64 -4.88
CA TRP A 42 1.15 12.24 -5.99
C TRP A 42 2.57 12.76 -5.74
N VAL A 43 3.54 11.86 -5.74
CA VAL A 43 4.95 12.13 -5.48
C VAL A 43 5.82 11.17 -6.30
N CYS A 44 7.09 11.54 -6.50
CA CYS A 44 8.10 10.63 -7.04
C CYS A 44 8.44 9.53 -6.02
N VAL A 45 9.01 8.42 -6.48
CA VAL A 45 9.30 7.24 -5.64
C VAL A 45 10.30 7.58 -4.53
N GLU A 46 11.27 8.43 -4.83
CA GLU A 46 12.31 8.90 -3.92
C GLU A 46 11.72 9.76 -2.79
N ASP A 47 10.64 10.48 -3.07
CA ASP A 47 9.93 11.28 -2.05
C ASP A 47 9.00 10.43 -1.21
N ALA A 48 8.36 9.42 -1.81
CA ALA A 48 7.50 8.49 -1.10
C ALA A 48 8.27 7.70 -0.03
N ILE A 49 9.51 7.29 -0.33
CA ILE A 49 10.28 6.38 0.52
C ILE A 49 10.90 7.04 1.75
N LYS A 50 11.11 8.36 1.72
CA LYS A 50 11.67 9.16 2.83
C LYS A 50 10.86 9.07 4.13
N ILE A 51 9.64 8.57 4.09
CA ILE A 51 8.82 8.34 5.29
C ILE A 51 9.32 7.17 6.15
N ILE A 52 10.14 6.28 5.59
CA ILE A 52 10.65 5.10 6.28
C ILE A 52 11.86 5.48 7.11
N ASN A 53 11.81 5.21 8.42
CA ASN A 53 12.91 5.41 9.35
C ASN A 53 13.28 4.09 10.02
N SER A 54 14.41 4.09 10.75
CA SER A 54 14.81 2.98 11.61
C SER A 54 13.68 2.53 12.54
N GLU A 55 13.66 1.24 12.88
CA GLU A 55 12.68 0.59 13.75
C GLU A 55 11.22 0.55 13.24
N HIS A 56 10.96 1.07 12.02
CA HIS A 56 9.64 1.00 11.41
C HIS A 56 9.23 -0.44 11.06
N LEU A 57 7.92 -0.67 11.12
CA LEU A 57 7.27 -1.87 10.60
C LEU A 57 6.61 -1.54 9.27
N VAL A 58 7.08 -2.13 8.17
CA VAL A 58 6.58 -1.85 6.82
C VAL A 58 5.88 -3.08 6.27
N PHE A 59 4.64 -2.92 5.84
CA PHE A 59 3.89 -3.98 5.16
C PHE A 59 3.99 -3.80 3.65
N ILE A 60 4.35 -4.87 2.93
CA ILE A 60 4.45 -4.90 1.47
C ILE A 60 3.31 -5.77 0.93
N GLN A 61 2.57 -5.20 -0.02
CA GLN A 61 1.48 -5.91 -0.68
C GLN A 61 2.03 -7.08 -1.52
N GLY A 62 1.36 -8.23 -1.46
CA GLY A 62 1.77 -9.45 -2.18
C GLY A 62 1.12 -9.66 -3.55
N GLY A 63 1.62 -10.65 -4.28
CA GLY A 63 1.15 -11.09 -5.60
C GLY A 63 1.16 -9.98 -6.65
N ALA A 64 0.13 -9.92 -7.50
CA ALA A 64 0.03 -8.95 -8.60
C ALA A 64 0.00 -7.47 -8.17
N ALA A 65 -0.11 -7.20 -6.86
CA ALA A 65 -0.08 -5.84 -6.31
C ALA A 65 1.25 -5.52 -5.61
N THR A 66 2.28 -6.36 -5.78
CA THR A 66 3.62 -6.09 -5.25
C THR A 66 4.20 -4.82 -5.87
N PRO A 67 4.52 -3.79 -5.06
CA PRO A 67 4.94 -2.49 -5.57
C PRO A 67 6.45 -2.47 -5.85
N MET A 68 6.88 -3.14 -6.92
CA MET A 68 8.29 -3.39 -7.24
C MET A 68 9.19 -2.15 -7.22
N GLU A 69 8.75 -1.04 -7.82
CA GLU A 69 9.51 0.21 -7.82
C GLU A 69 9.73 0.77 -6.40
N LEU A 70 8.72 0.67 -5.53
CA LEU A 70 8.86 1.07 -4.12
C LEU A 70 9.74 0.11 -3.35
N VAL A 71 9.69 -1.19 -3.64
CA VAL A 71 10.56 -2.19 -3.00
C VAL A 71 12.04 -1.91 -3.30
N ARG A 72 12.39 -1.64 -4.56
CA ARG A 72 13.77 -1.29 -4.93
C ARG A 72 14.22 0.00 -4.25
N ALA A 73 13.42 1.07 -4.34
CA ALA A 73 13.73 2.35 -3.73
C ALA A 73 13.84 2.26 -2.20
N MET A 74 13.04 1.40 -1.56
CA MET A 74 13.13 1.11 -0.12
C MET A 74 14.48 0.54 0.27
N THR A 75 14.96 -0.47 -0.45
CA THR A 75 16.24 -1.10 -0.18
C THR A 75 17.38 -0.08 -0.34
N GLU A 76 17.40 0.64 -1.45
CA GLU A 76 18.40 1.70 -1.70
C GLU A 76 18.37 2.77 -0.60
N HIS A 77 17.18 3.24 -0.21
CA HIS A 77 17.01 4.21 0.86
C HIS A 77 17.53 3.69 2.21
N GLY A 78 17.30 2.42 2.53
CA GLY A 78 17.80 1.77 3.73
C GLY A 78 19.33 1.78 3.81
N VAL A 79 19.99 1.45 2.71
CA VAL A 79 21.45 1.42 2.59
C VAL A 79 22.04 2.82 2.64
N CYS A 80 21.55 3.72 1.79
CA CYS A 80 22.09 5.09 1.68
C CYS A 80 21.96 5.87 2.99
N ASN A 81 20.92 5.62 3.79
CA ASN A 81 20.68 6.31 5.05
C ASN A 81 21.07 5.48 6.29
N ASN A 82 21.67 4.30 6.11
CA ASN A 82 22.09 3.40 7.19
C ASN A 82 20.96 3.15 8.20
N LEU A 83 19.76 2.85 7.69
CA LEU A 83 18.60 2.54 8.52
C LEU A 83 18.83 1.24 9.27
N ARG A 84 18.29 1.13 10.48
CA ARG A 84 18.46 -0.06 11.33
C ARG A 84 17.12 -0.52 11.86
N GLY A 85 16.97 -1.83 12.03
CA GLY A 85 15.78 -2.40 12.67
C GLY A 85 14.49 -2.25 11.86
N VAL A 86 14.56 -1.94 10.56
CA VAL A 86 13.37 -1.88 9.71
C VAL A 86 12.84 -3.30 9.49
N ARG A 87 11.62 -3.58 9.94
CA ARG A 87 11.00 -4.90 9.83
C ARG A 87 10.00 -4.91 8.69
N LEU A 88 10.13 -5.87 7.78
CA LEU A 88 9.23 -6.06 6.65
C LEU A 88 8.22 -7.17 6.95
N LEU A 89 6.95 -6.92 6.64
CA LEU A 89 5.89 -7.93 6.64
C LEU A 89 5.33 -8.07 5.23
N HIS A 90 5.33 -9.29 4.72
CA HIS A 90 4.65 -9.65 3.49
C HIS A 90 4.21 -11.11 3.55
N MET A 91 3.30 -11.47 2.66
CA MET A 91 3.00 -12.88 2.35
C MET A 91 3.89 -13.28 1.17
N ASN A 92 3.32 -13.66 0.04
CA ASN A 92 4.06 -13.92 -1.18
C ASN A 92 4.31 -12.62 -1.96
N LEU A 93 5.57 -12.32 -2.26
CA LEU A 93 5.95 -11.27 -3.19
C LEU A 93 6.11 -11.83 -4.60
N GLU A 94 5.92 -10.99 -5.60
CA GLU A 94 6.18 -11.32 -7.00
C GLU A 94 7.35 -10.47 -7.50
N GLY A 95 8.36 -11.11 -8.11
CA GLY A 95 9.57 -10.44 -8.61
C GLY A 95 10.74 -10.39 -7.62
N ASP A 96 11.74 -9.57 -7.95
CA ASP A 96 12.99 -9.45 -7.18
C ASP A 96 12.80 -8.86 -5.77
N THR A 97 13.51 -9.44 -4.81
CA THR A 97 13.51 -9.01 -3.40
C THR A 97 14.90 -8.49 -2.98
N PRO A 98 15.31 -7.30 -3.44
CA PRO A 98 16.67 -6.80 -3.23
C PRO A 98 17.06 -6.63 -1.76
N PHE A 99 16.08 -6.44 -0.86
CA PHE A 99 16.32 -6.38 0.58
C PHE A 99 16.70 -7.73 1.22
N ALA A 100 16.48 -8.85 0.52
CA ALA A 100 16.78 -10.20 1.02
C ALA A 100 18.24 -10.63 0.76
N SER A 101 19.03 -9.79 0.09
CA SER A 101 20.47 -10.05 -0.10
C SER A 101 21.17 -10.17 1.27
N PRO A 102 22.09 -11.15 1.46
CA PRO A 102 22.81 -11.34 2.72
C PRO A 102 23.56 -10.09 3.21
N GLU A 103 23.93 -9.21 2.28
CA GLU A 103 24.63 -7.96 2.58
C GLU A 103 23.77 -6.95 3.37
N PHE A 104 22.44 -7.13 3.40
CA PHE A 104 21.50 -6.21 4.06
C PHE A 104 20.88 -6.74 5.36
N GLU A 105 21.32 -7.91 5.83
CA GLU A 105 20.78 -8.58 7.03
C GLU A 105 20.85 -7.71 8.30
N SER A 106 21.83 -6.80 8.39
CA SER A 106 21.98 -5.87 9.52
C SER A 106 21.07 -4.63 9.47
N THR A 107 20.62 -4.25 8.27
CA THR A 107 19.80 -3.04 8.00
C THR A 107 18.31 -3.39 8.09
N VAL A 108 17.95 -4.56 7.54
CA VAL A 108 16.61 -5.13 7.58
C VAL A 108 16.70 -6.44 8.37
N PRO A 109 16.38 -6.47 9.67
CA PRO A 109 16.25 -7.73 10.38
C PRO A 109 15.22 -8.58 9.65
N ALA A 110 15.75 -9.61 8.98
CA ALA A 110 15.06 -10.65 8.29
C ALA A 110 13.96 -11.26 9.19
N LEU A 111 12.70 -10.91 8.92
CA LEU A 111 11.64 -11.91 8.98
C LEU A 111 11.59 -12.57 7.60
N ILE A 112 12.71 -13.20 7.20
CA ILE A 112 12.70 -14.16 6.10
C ILE A 112 11.73 -15.24 6.56
N ASN A 113 10.55 -15.29 5.95
CA ASN A 113 9.75 -16.50 6.08
C ASN A 113 10.59 -17.59 5.40
N PRO A 114 10.85 -18.74 6.05
CA PRO A 114 11.69 -19.80 5.48
C PRO A 114 11.20 -20.37 4.13
N THR A 115 10.07 -19.88 3.62
CA THR A 115 9.49 -20.18 2.31
C THR A 115 10.05 -19.37 1.14
N ASP A 116 10.80 -18.28 1.39
CA ASP A 116 11.25 -17.36 0.34
C ASP A 116 12.51 -17.86 -0.42
N ASN A 117 12.99 -19.06 -0.07
CA ASN A 117 14.13 -19.74 -0.71
C ASN A 117 13.76 -20.54 -1.97
N ASN A 118 12.60 -20.29 -2.59
CA ASN A 118 12.22 -20.94 -3.85
C ASN A 118 11.85 -19.89 -4.90
N ALA A 119 12.88 -19.27 -5.46
CA ALA A 119 12.89 -18.72 -6.81
C ALA A 119 14.01 -19.43 -7.59
#